data_AF-A0A1G1NMX6-F1
#
_entry.id   AF-A0A1G1NMX6-F1
#
_cell.length_a   1.000
_cell.length_b   1.000
_cell.length_c   1.000
_cell.angle_alpha   90.00
_cell.angle_beta   90.00
_cell.angle_gamma   90.00
#
_symmetry.space_group_name_H-M   'P 1'
#
loop_
_entity.id
_entity.type
_entity.pdbx_description
1 polymer ?
#
loop_
_entity_poly.entity_id
_entity_poly.type
_entity_poly.pdbx_seq_one_letter_code
_entity_poly.pdbx_strand_id
1 'polypeptide(L)'
;MVSNREPYMHVIDEPNGRPKCIRPASGVVTALHPILCACGGTWIAHGSGNADRKFVNSKDKLGVPPDDNRYILKRVWLTKEEEEGYYYGFANEGIWPLCHNTHTRPIFRESDWQMYKKVNMKFAESILAELPAKSPFVFIQDYHFTLLGKMIKEKRPDATIALFWHIPWPTPESFSICPYQEEILDGMLGCDLVGFHVQNHCNNFLDTANRLLESRVDTEKFSVVRLGKETFVRAFPISVDGHISSGAGEKALAEEIERLKKEYELEGKIVGVGVDRIDYTKGITERMLAIDRFLEKYPEYRKKFVFIQLAAPSRTHIKRYHDLIGEIDELAEKKNWKYRDETWKPFIYLKRHFSADEIEPYYQLADFCIVSSLHDGMNLVAKEYIAAKSDLSGALILSQFTGASRELSDAILINPYYLEDFADSIKLAIEMPDAEKKKRMENMRRIITENNVYRWAANIITELTALKKI
;
A
#
# COMPACT_ATOMS: atom_id res chain seq x y z
N MET A 1 13.36 11.24 5.91
CA MET A 1 12.64 10.17 5.18
C MET A 1 12.41 10.61 3.74
N VAL A 2 12.39 9.69 2.78
CA VAL A 2 12.09 9.99 1.37
C VAL A 2 11.14 8.96 0.77
N SER A 3 10.09 9.41 0.06
CA SER A 3 9.14 8.56 -0.67
C SER A 3 8.66 9.27 -1.93
N ASN A 4 8.18 8.51 -2.92
CA ASN A 4 7.70 9.13 -4.16
C ASN A 4 6.43 9.96 -3.89
N ARG A 5 5.48 9.39 -3.15
CA ARG A 5 4.25 10.09 -2.75
C ARG A 5 4.47 10.97 -1.53
N GLU A 6 3.96 12.19 -1.56
CA GLU A 6 3.92 13.12 -0.43
C GLU A 6 2.73 12.83 0.52
N PRO A 7 2.81 13.24 1.79
CA PRO A 7 1.73 13.02 2.76
C PRO A 7 0.55 13.98 2.63
N TYR A 8 0.79 15.15 2.04
CA TYR A 8 -0.21 16.21 1.84
C TYR A 8 -0.01 16.85 0.48
N MET A 9 -1.09 16.98 -0.28
CA MET A 9 -1.08 17.63 -1.59
C MET A 9 -2.12 18.76 -1.63
N HIS A 10 -1.81 19.83 -2.35
CA HIS A 10 -2.70 20.96 -2.59
C HIS A 10 -3.24 20.86 -4.01
N VAL A 11 -4.55 20.68 -4.10
CA VAL A 11 -5.28 20.57 -5.37
C VAL A 11 -6.24 21.74 -5.52
N ILE A 12 -6.38 22.27 -6.72
CA ILE A 12 -7.43 23.25 -7.02
C ILE A 12 -8.78 22.51 -7.04
N ASP A 13 -9.71 22.96 -6.21
CA ASP A 13 -11.07 22.47 -6.17
C ASP A 13 -11.84 23.05 -7.36
N GLU A 14 -12.18 22.21 -8.34
CA GLU A 14 -12.80 22.63 -9.61
C GLU A 14 -14.06 23.50 -9.47
N PRO A 15 -14.97 23.27 -8.49
CA PRO A 15 -16.19 24.06 -8.36
C PRO A 15 -15.97 25.51 -7.91
N ASN A 16 -14.90 25.83 -7.18
CA ASN A 16 -14.69 27.16 -6.59
C ASN A 16 -13.32 27.79 -6.92
N GLY A 17 -12.44 27.04 -7.60
CA GLY A 17 -11.10 27.49 -8.00
C GLY A 17 -10.12 27.70 -6.85
N ARG A 18 -10.49 27.33 -5.61
CA ARG A 18 -9.65 27.52 -4.42
C ARG A 18 -8.78 26.28 -4.18
N PRO A 19 -7.53 26.44 -3.73
CA PRO A 19 -6.73 25.29 -3.32
C PRO A 19 -7.32 24.63 -2.07
N LYS A 20 -7.36 23.30 -2.08
CA LYS A 20 -7.70 22.45 -0.94
C LYS A 20 -6.51 21.54 -0.62
N CYS A 21 -6.13 21.47 0.65
CA CYS A 21 -5.17 20.49 1.13
C CYS A 21 -5.87 19.15 1.31
N ILE A 22 -5.35 18.09 0.70
CA ILE A 22 -5.89 16.73 0.82
C ILE A 22 -4.77 15.75 1.17
N ARG A 23 -5.14 14.64 1.82
CA ARG A 23 -4.25 13.48 2.03
C ARG A 23 -4.45 12.50 0.88
N PRO A 24 -3.42 12.15 0.10
CA PRO A 24 -3.56 11.20 -1.00
C PRO A 24 -3.80 9.78 -0.50
N ALA A 25 -4.60 8.99 -1.23
CA ALA A 25 -4.84 7.59 -0.91
C ALA A 25 -3.58 6.73 -1.17
N SER A 26 -2.85 6.40 -0.09
CA SER A 26 -1.62 5.61 -0.17
C SER A 26 -1.34 4.91 1.16
N GLY A 27 -1.30 3.58 1.17
CA GLY A 27 -0.98 2.81 2.38
C GLY A 27 0.39 3.15 2.98
N VAL A 28 1.37 3.47 2.14
CA VAL A 28 2.70 3.95 2.59
C VAL A 28 2.56 5.29 3.32
N VAL A 29 1.75 6.21 2.81
CA VAL A 29 1.51 7.50 3.49
C VAL A 29 0.78 7.29 4.81
N THR A 30 -0.28 6.46 4.80
CA THR A 30 -1.06 6.13 6.01
C THR A 30 -0.17 5.58 7.12
N ALA A 31 0.78 4.70 6.78
CA ALA A 31 1.68 4.11 7.77
C ALA A 31 2.79 5.09 8.22
N LEU A 32 3.39 5.84 7.30
CA LEU A 32 4.56 6.67 7.62
C LEU A 32 4.21 8.00 8.30
N HIS A 33 3.01 8.51 8.07
CA HIS A 33 2.59 9.80 8.61
C HIS A 33 2.58 9.85 10.15
N PRO A 34 1.96 8.90 10.87
CA PRO A 34 1.99 8.89 12.34
C PRO A 34 3.41 8.85 12.92
N ILE A 35 4.32 8.12 12.26
CA ILE A 35 5.72 8.02 12.70
C ILE A 35 6.41 9.39 12.64
N LEU A 36 6.24 10.13 11.55
CA LEU A 36 6.85 11.46 11.39
C LEU A 36 6.18 12.50 12.30
N CYS A 37 4.88 12.38 12.58
CA CYS A 37 4.21 13.19 13.58
C CYS A 37 4.76 12.96 15.00
N ALA A 38 5.21 11.74 15.32
CA ALA A 38 5.78 11.41 16.62
C ALA A 38 7.28 11.76 16.74
N CYS A 39 8.06 11.54 15.67
CA CYS A 39 9.52 11.68 15.71
C CYS A 39 10.03 13.04 15.17
N GLY A 40 9.21 13.77 14.41
CA GLY A 40 9.63 14.96 13.67
C GLY A 40 10.60 14.64 12.53
N GLY A 41 11.23 15.69 11.99
CA GLY A 41 12.22 15.59 10.92
C GLY A 41 11.73 16.08 9.56
N THR A 42 12.41 15.66 8.50
CA THR A 42 12.10 16.08 7.12
C THR A 42 11.64 14.90 6.27
N TRP A 43 10.49 15.03 5.65
CA TRP A 43 9.97 14.15 4.62
C TRP A 43 10.20 14.79 3.24
N ILE A 44 11.02 14.16 2.41
CA ILE A 44 11.28 14.58 1.03
C ILE A 44 10.42 13.76 0.08
N ALA A 45 9.60 14.40 -0.76
CA ALA A 45 8.69 13.70 -1.68
C ALA A 45 8.43 14.47 -2.98
N HIS A 46 7.87 13.82 -4.01
CA HIS A 46 7.43 14.50 -5.23
C HIS A 46 6.21 15.39 -4.92
N GLY A 47 6.31 16.69 -5.23
CA GLY A 47 5.19 17.63 -5.16
C GLY A 47 4.29 17.50 -6.38
N SER A 48 3.19 16.77 -6.23
CA SER A 48 2.32 16.30 -7.32
C SER A 48 1.01 17.10 -7.48
N GLY A 49 0.65 17.89 -6.47
CA GLY A 49 -0.53 18.74 -6.50
C GLY A 49 -0.37 19.93 -7.44
N ASN A 50 -1.42 20.23 -8.21
CA ASN A 50 -1.42 21.35 -9.17
C ASN A 50 -1.35 22.74 -8.50
N ALA A 51 -1.56 22.83 -7.18
CA ALA A 51 -1.41 24.07 -6.41
C ALA A 51 -0.19 24.08 -5.50
N ASP A 52 0.57 22.99 -5.40
CA ASP A 52 1.61 22.78 -4.38
C ASP A 52 2.69 23.86 -4.32
N ARG A 53 3.09 24.38 -5.49
CA ARG A 53 4.11 25.44 -5.59
C ARG A 53 3.73 26.73 -4.87
N LYS A 54 2.44 26.97 -4.64
CA LYS A 54 1.94 28.15 -3.92
C LYS A 54 2.07 28.05 -2.40
N PHE A 55 2.31 26.84 -1.89
CA PHE A 55 2.27 26.52 -0.45
C PHE A 55 3.65 26.16 0.11
N VAL A 56 4.72 26.43 -0.62
CA VAL A 56 6.09 26.20 -0.15
C VAL A 56 6.84 27.51 0.00
N ASN A 57 7.85 27.53 0.87
CA ASN A 57 8.80 28.63 0.96
C ASN A 57 9.84 28.58 -0.20
N SER A 58 10.79 29.51 -0.19
CA SER A 58 11.87 29.60 -1.19
C SER A 58 12.82 28.41 -1.24
N LYS A 59 12.72 27.46 -0.31
CA LYS A 59 13.50 26.21 -0.26
C LYS A 59 12.64 24.98 -0.56
N ASP A 60 11.45 25.17 -1.13
CA ASP A 60 10.48 24.13 -1.45
C ASP A 60 9.96 23.36 -0.22
N LYS A 61 9.90 24.01 0.95
CA LYS A 61 9.48 23.41 2.22
C LYS A 61 8.16 23.97 2.73
N LEU A 62 7.42 23.11 3.44
CA LEU A 62 6.18 23.41 4.15
C LEU A 62 6.16 22.65 5.49
N GLY A 63 5.67 23.27 6.55
CA GLY A 63 5.37 22.59 7.81
C GLY A 63 4.06 21.80 7.71
N VAL A 64 4.05 20.57 8.20
CA VAL A 64 2.90 19.66 8.17
C VAL A 64 2.80 18.83 9.47
N PRO A 65 1.63 18.33 9.89
CA PRO A 65 0.28 18.60 9.35
C PRO A 65 -0.05 20.09 9.28
N PRO A 66 -0.98 20.51 8.40
CA PRO A 66 -1.55 21.86 8.47
C PRO A 66 -1.97 22.21 9.91
N ASP A 67 -1.78 23.47 10.30
CA ASP A 67 -2.09 24.03 11.62
C ASP A 67 -1.25 23.55 12.81
N ASP A 68 -0.60 22.37 12.72
CA ASP A 68 0.23 21.80 13.81
C ASP A 68 1.75 21.84 13.51
N ASN A 69 2.15 21.77 12.23
CA ASN A 69 3.55 21.90 11.77
C ASN A 69 4.55 20.94 12.45
N ARG A 70 4.15 19.72 12.81
CA ARG A 70 4.98 18.74 13.53
C ARG A 70 6.27 18.31 12.82
N TYR A 71 6.29 18.31 11.49
CA TYR A 71 7.46 17.96 10.69
C TYR A 71 7.50 18.77 9.39
N ILE A 72 8.62 18.68 8.68
CA ILE A 72 8.83 19.43 7.43
C ILE A 72 8.60 18.52 6.24
N LEU A 73 7.73 18.93 5.31
CA LEU A 73 7.64 18.38 3.97
C LEU A 73 8.52 19.22 3.03
N LYS A 74 9.49 18.61 2.37
CA LYS A 74 10.26 19.20 1.27
C LYS A 74 9.82 18.56 -0.05
N ARG A 75 9.43 19.39 -1.01
CA ARG A 75 8.99 18.91 -2.32
C ARG A 75 10.12 18.90 -3.33
N VAL A 76 10.23 17.80 -4.06
CA VAL A 76 11.03 17.69 -5.27
C VAL A 76 10.08 17.85 -6.44
N TRP A 77 10.42 18.70 -7.39
CA TRP A 77 9.59 18.97 -8.56
C TRP A 77 10.03 18.15 -9.75
N LEU A 78 9.13 17.38 -10.36
CA LEU A 78 9.42 16.68 -11.61
C LEU A 78 8.81 17.42 -12.80
N THR A 79 9.47 17.35 -13.95
CA THR A 79 8.83 17.74 -15.22
C THR A 79 7.87 16.65 -15.67
N LYS A 80 7.01 16.95 -16.66
CA LYS A 80 6.09 15.95 -17.22
C LYS A 80 6.84 14.78 -17.85
N GLU A 81 7.94 15.07 -18.54
CA GLU A 81 8.79 14.06 -19.17
C GLU A 81 9.48 13.19 -18.10
N GLU A 82 9.90 13.80 -16.99
CA GLU A 82 10.43 13.07 -15.83
C GLU A 82 9.38 12.16 -15.22
N GLU A 83 8.16 12.64 -14.99
CA GLU A 83 7.07 11.84 -14.46
C GLU A 83 6.69 10.68 -15.41
N GLU A 84 6.63 10.94 -16.72
CA GLU A 84 6.32 9.93 -17.74
C GLU A 84 7.34 8.79 -17.73
N GLY A 85 8.63 9.09 -17.87
CA GLY A 85 9.66 8.06 -17.97
C GLY A 85 9.95 7.35 -16.64
N TYR A 86 10.01 8.07 -15.52
CA TYR A 86 10.36 7.48 -14.22
C TYR A 86 9.15 6.85 -13.53
N TYR A 87 8.04 7.58 -13.39
CA TYR A 87 6.91 7.13 -12.57
C TYR A 87 5.96 6.25 -13.36
N TYR A 88 5.46 6.70 -14.51
CA TYR A 88 4.54 5.88 -15.31
C TYR A 88 5.28 4.73 -16.00
N GLY A 89 6.38 5.00 -16.69
CA GLY A 89 7.23 4.01 -17.37
C GLY A 89 7.95 3.07 -16.39
N PHE A 90 9.17 3.43 -15.99
CA PHE A 90 10.05 2.46 -15.31
C PHE A 90 9.47 1.90 -14.01
N ALA A 91 8.93 2.75 -13.13
CA ALA A 91 8.44 2.31 -11.84
C ALA A 91 7.14 1.49 -11.95
N ASN A 92 6.14 1.94 -12.74
CA ASN A 92 4.80 1.33 -12.73
C ASN A 92 4.49 0.43 -13.94
N GLU A 93 5.13 0.60 -15.10
CA GLU A 93 5.09 -0.38 -16.21
C GLU A 93 6.24 -1.40 -16.14
N GLY A 94 7.37 -1.06 -15.52
CA GLY A 94 8.53 -1.95 -15.36
C GLY A 94 8.55 -2.71 -14.03
N ILE A 95 8.93 -2.03 -12.95
CA ILE A 95 9.20 -2.66 -11.64
C ILE A 95 7.93 -3.20 -10.97
N TRP A 96 6.82 -2.47 -11.00
CA TRP A 96 5.58 -2.92 -10.37
C TRP A 96 5.11 -4.30 -10.89
N PRO A 97 4.89 -4.51 -12.21
CA PRO A 97 4.55 -5.84 -12.72
C PRO A 97 5.68 -6.87 -12.58
N LEU A 98 6.96 -6.47 -12.62
CA LEU A 98 8.08 -7.39 -12.38
C LEU A 98 7.99 -8.04 -10.99
N CYS A 99 7.57 -7.26 -10.00
CA CYS A 99 7.52 -7.69 -8.60
C CYS A 99 6.17 -8.29 -8.19
N HIS A 100 5.14 -8.23 -9.05
CA HIS A 100 3.83 -8.80 -8.78
C HIS A 100 3.48 -9.93 -9.76
N ASN A 101 3.26 -11.14 -9.24
CA ASN A 101 2.90 -12.32 -10.04
C ASN A 101 1.43 -12.30 -10.48
N THR A 102 1.05 -11.33 -11.32
CA THR A 102 -0.34 -11.06 -11.70
C THR A 102 -0.54 -11.06 -13.21
N HIS A 103 0.28 -11.84 -13.93
CA HIS A 103 0.23 -12.07 -15.38
C HIS A 103 0.28 -10.79 -16.25
N THR A 104 0.63 -9.64 -15.66
CA THR A 104 0.90 -8.40 -16.40
C THR A 104 2.38 -8.36 -16.70
N ARG A 105 2.75 -8.26 -17.98
CA ARG A 105 4.17 -8.29 -18.39
C ARG A 105 4.83 -6.96 -18.05
N PRO A 106 6.05 -6.97 -17.45
CA PRO A 106 6.82 -5.76 -17.27
C PRO A 106 7.31 -5.23 -18.62
N ILE A 107 7.40 -3.91 -18.74
CA ILE A 107 7.90 -3.21 -19.91
C ILE A 107 9.13 -2.40 -19.52
N PHE A 108 10.24 -2.63 -20.21
CA PHE A 108 11.48 -1.91 -20.01
C PHE A 108 11.85 -1.15 -21.27
N ARG A 109 12.10 0.15 -21.11
CA ARG A 109 12.62 1.02 -22.16
C ARG A 109 13.86 1.72 -21.64
N GLU A 110 14.86 1.86 -22.48
CA GLU A 110 16.10 2.53 -22.09
C GLU A 110 15.86 3.99 -21.69
N SER A 111 14.98 4.70 -22.42
CA SER A 111 14.57 6.06 -22.09
C SER A 111 14.04 6.18 -20.66
N ASP A 112 13.22 5.21 -20.25
CA ASP A 112 12.57 5.19 -18.94
C ASP A 112 13.59 4.90 -17.85
N TRP A 113 14.57 4.02 -18.11
CA TRP A 113 15.69 3.79 -17.21
C TRP A 113 16.57 5.02 -17.01
N GLN A 114 16.93 5.72 -18.08
CA GLN A 114 17.71 6.95 -17.96
C GLN A 114 16.94 8.02 -17.17
N MET A 115 15.62 8.11 -17.38
CA MET A 115 14.77 9.00 -16.60
C MET A 115 14.71 8.60 -15.13
N TYR A 116 14.61 7.29 -14.84
CA TYR A 116 14.61 6.76 -13.49
C TYR A 116 15.91 7.10 -12.74
N LYS A 117 17.06 6.95 -13.39
CA LYS A 117 18.37 7.38 -12.86
C LYS A 117 18.42 8.88 -12.61
N LYS A 118 17.97 9.68 -13.57
CA LYS A 118 17.95 11.15 -13.46
C LYS A 118 17.10 11.61 -12.27
N VAL A 119 15.91 11.04 -12.10
CA VAL A 119 15.02 11.37 -10.98
C VAL A 119 15.63 10.91 -9.65
N ASN A 120 16.21 9.70 -9.58
CA ASN A 120 16.93 9.26 -8.38
C ASN A 120 18.07 10.24 -8.02
N MET A 121 18.87 10.69 -9.00
CA MET A 121 19.91 11.68 -8.73
C MET A 121 19.36 13.00 -8.19
N LYS A 122 18.27 13.51 -8.77
CA LYS A 122 17.58 14.73 -8.31
C LYS A 122 17.08 14.63 -6.87
N PHE A 123 16.55 13.46 -6.49
CA PHE A 123 16.18 13.19 -5.11
C PHE A 123 17.41 13.08 -4.21
N ALA A 124 18.50 12.43 -4.65
CA ALA A 124 19.75 12.33 -3.91
C ALA A 124 20.33 13.72 -3.59
N GLU A 125 20.40 14.62 -4.57
CA GLU A 125 20.83 16.01 -4.39
C GLU A 125 19.96 16.76 -3.39
N SER A 126 18.64 16.61 -3.49
CA SER A 126 17.69 17.23 -2.56
C SER A 126 17.87 16.71 -1.13
N ILE A 127 18.16 15.42 -0.95
CA ILE A 127 18.45 14.80 0.35
C ILE A 127 19.77 15.31 0.90
N LEU A 128 20.84 15.30 0.10
CA LEU A 128 22.18 15.72 0.52
C LEU A 128 22.19 17.16 1.05
N ALA A 129 21.41 18.06 0.45
CA ALA A 129 21.24 19.43 0.91
C ALA A 129 20.53 19.56 2.28
N GLU A 130 19.85 18.52 2.75
CA GLU A 130 19.12 18.48 4.04
C GLU A 130 19.85 17.68 5.12
N LEU A 131 20.88 16.91 4.77
CA LEU A 131 21.52 16.04 5.74
C LEU A 131 22.26 16.84 6.80
N PRO A 132 22.10 16.51 8.09
CA PRO A 132 22.89 17.12 9.14
C PRO A 132 24.38 16.79 8.98
N ALA A 133 25.23 17.62 9.61
CA ALA A 133 26.68 17.48 9.55
C ALA A 133 27.19 16.20 10.23
N LYS A 134 26.48 15.69 11.24
CA LYS A 134 26.86 14.48 11.98
C LYS A 134 25.71 13.48 12.02
N SER A 135 26.06 12.21 11.91
CA SER A 135 25.16 11.06 12.09
C SER A 135 23.85 11.17 11.28
N PRO A 136 23.88 11.51 9.98
CA PRO A 136 22.66 11.66 9.23
C PRO A 136 21.98 10.30 9.08
N PHE A 137 20.66 10.28 9.23
CA PHE A 137 19.84 9.11 9.00
C PHE A 137 18.90 9.36 7.82
N VAL A 138 18.95 8.46 6.83
CA VAL A 138 18.09 8.48 5.65
C VAL A 138 17.26 7.21 5.64
N PHE A 139 15.95 7.39 5.59
CA PHE A 139 15.01 6.30 5.44
C PHE A 139 14.31 6.39 4.09
N ILE A 140 14.72 5.54 3.16
CA ILE A 140 14.25 5.46 1.78
C ILE A 140 13.05 4.53 1.71
N GLN A 141 12.01 4.97 1.01
CA GLN A 141 10.79 4.20 0.86
C GLN A 141 10.61 3.77 -0.59
N ASP A 142 10.60 2.45 -0.76
CA ASP A 142 9.98 1.73 -1.86
C ASP A 142 10.73 1.70 -3.21
N TYR A 143 10.17 0.93 -4.13
CA TYR A 143 10.71 0.57 -5.45
C TYR A 143 11.02 1.73 -6.40
N HIS A 144 10.56 2.94 -6.06
CA HIS A 144 10.85 4.15 -6.80
C HIS A 144 12.32 4.58 -6.68
N PHE A 145 13.02 4.13 -5.63
CA PHE A 145 14.32 4.67 -5.24
C PHE A 145 15.39 3.61 -5.00
N THR A 146 15.55 2.69 -5.95
CA THR A 146 16.54 1.61 -5.85
C THR A 146 17.97 2.12 -5.85
N LEU A 147 18.25 3.30 -6.40
CA LEU A 147 19.62 3.82 -6.58
C LEU A 147 20.06 4.82 -5.51
N LEU A 148 19.10 5.36 -4.75
CA LEU A 148 19.36 6.44 -3.79
C LEU A 148 20.41 6.08 -2.74
N GLY A 149 20.38 4.84 -2.22
CA GLY A 149 21.30 4.43 -1.16
C GLY A 149 22.76 4.60 -1.58
N LYS A 150 23.12 4.04 -2.73
CA LYS A 150 24.45 4.18 -3.33
C LYS A 150 24.81 5.64 -3.63
N MET A 151 23.92 6.37 -4.33
CA MET A 151 24.17 7.77 -4.71
C MET A 151 24.45 8.67 -3.50
N ILE A 152 23.77 8.45 -2.38
CA ILE A 152 23.99 9.20 -1.15
C ILE A 152 25.31 8.79 -0.49
N LYS A 153 25.61 7.48 -0.36
CA LYS A 153 26.85 6.99 0.26
C LYS A 153 28.12 7.45 -0.48
N GLU A 154 28.05 7.69 -1.79
CA GLU A 154 29.17 8.24 -2.56
C GLU A 154 29.58 9.65 -2.10
N LYS A 155 28.65 10.44 -1.57
CA LYS A 155 28.90 11.80 -1.05
C LYS A 155 28.95 11.87 0.46
N ARG A 156 28.22 10.99 1.15
CA ARG A 156 28.14 10.90 2.62
C ARG A 156 28.30 9.45 3.08
N PRO A 157 29.54 8.90 3.07
CA PRO A 157 29.80 7.54 3.54
C PRO A 157 29.40 7.30 4.99
N ASP A 158 29.40 8.37 5.81
CA ASP A 158 28.99 8.38 7.21
C ASP A 158 27.47 8.27 7.42
N ALA A 159 26.67 8.42 6.36
CA ALA A 159 25.23 8.38 6.47
C ALA A 159 24.72 6.97 6.75
N THR A 160 23.75 6.87 7.65
CA THR A 160 23.04 5.63 7.92
C THR A 160 21.80 5.59 7.06
N ILE A 161 21.69 4.56 6.22
CA ILE A 161 20.66 4.48 5.20
C ILE A 161 19.92 3.16 5.34
N ALA A 162 18.61 3.26 5.53
CA ALA A 162 17.71 2.13 5.37
C ALA A 162 16.85 2.33 4.12
N LEU A 163 16.65 1.26 3.36
CA LEU A 163 15.61 1.15 2.35
C LEU A 163 14.54 0.20 2.85
N PHE A 164 13.29 0.60 2.82
CA PHE A 164 12.18 -0.33 3.05
C PHE A 164 11.39 -0.56 1.76
N TRP A 165 11.26 -1.83 1.38
CA TRP A 165 10.59 -2.29 0.17
C TRP A 165 9.15 -2.73 0.47
N HIS A 166 8.15 -1.98 -0.02
CA HIS A 166 6.74 -2.15 0.37
C HIS A 166 5.95 -3.10 -0.52
N ILE A 167 6.47 -3.42 -1.70
CA ILE A 167 5.86 -4.40 -2.60
C ILE A 167 6.49 -5.78 -2.38
N PRO A 168 5.98 -6.87 -2.99
CA PRO A 168 6.66 -8.15 -2.92
C PRO A 168 8.07 -8.08 -3.56
N TRP A 169 8.99 -8.93 -3.10
CA TRP A 169 10.23 -9.18 -3.83
C TRP A 169 10.09 -10.47 -4.65
N PRO A 170 10.29 -10.44 -5.97
CA PRO A 170 10.08 -11.59 -6.84
C PRO A 170 11.14 -12.67 -6.62
N THR A 171 10.96 -13.85 -7.21
CA THR A 171 12.03 -14.85 -7.22
C THR A 171 13.19 -14.37 -8.13
N PRO A 172 14.41 -14.92 -7.98
CA PRO A 172 15.52 -14.54 -8.83
C PRO A 172 15.25 -14.76 -10.32
N GLU A 173 14.50 -15.82 -10.68
CA GLU A 173 14.12 -16.11 -12.08
C GLU A 173 13.23 -15.00 -12.64
N SER A 174 12.19 -14.59 -11.91
CA SER A 174 11.31 -13.49 -12.31
C SER A 174 12.08 -12.16 -12.38
N PHE A 175 12.95 -11.88 -11.40
CA PHE A 175 13.75 -10.64 -11.40
C PHE A 175 14.69 -10.56 -12.60
N SER A 176 15.18 -11.71 -13.08
CA SER A 176 16.13 -11.79 -14.21
C SER A 176 15.60 -11.25 -15.55
N ILE A 177 14.29 -11.02 -15.64
CA ILE A 177 13.66 -10.36 -16.79
C ILE A 177 14.08 -8.88 -16.89
N CYS A 178 14.48 -8.25 -15.78
CA CYS A 178 14.90 -6.85 -15.76
C CYS A 178 16.32 -6.68 -16.33
N PRO A 179 16.51 -5.88 -17.41
CA PRO A 179 17.83 -5.68 -18.01
C PRO A 179 18.77 -4.86 -17.12
N TYR A 180 18.26 -4.14 -16.12
CA TYR A 180 19.04 -3.27 -15.22
C TYR A 180 19.22 -3.87 -13.81
N GLN A 181 19.02 -5.18 -13.68
CA GLN A 181 19.05 -5.91 -12.41
C GLN A 181 20.31 -5.64 -11.57
N GLU A 182 21.49 -5.61 -12.20
CA GLU A 182 22.76 -5.39 -11.48
C GLU A 182 22.84 -3.97 -10.92
N GLU A 183 22.51 -2.95 -11.72
CA GLU A 183 22.51 -1.55 -11.27
C GLU A 183 21.51 -1.32 -10.13
N ILE A 184 20.33 -1.95 -10.20
CA ILE A 184 19.30 -1.88 -9.16
C ILE A 184 19.81 -2.50 -7.85
N LEU A 185 20.33 -3.74 -7.90
CA LEU A 185 20.81 -4.44 -6.72
C LEU A 185 22.01 -3.71 -6.10
N ASP A 186 22.95 -3.25 -6.92
CA ASP A 186 24.10 -2.48 -6.46
C ASP A 186 23.69 -1.14 -5.82
N GLY A 187 22.65 -0.50 -6.36
CA GLY A 187 22.00 0.67 -5.75
C GLY A 187 21.43 0.39 -4.36
N MET A 188 20.68 -0.71 -4.23
CA MET A 188 20.03 -1.13 -2.99
C MET A 188 21.06 -1.55 -1.93
N LEU A 189 22.12 -2.27 -2.33
CA LEU A 189 23.26 -2.65 -1.49
C LEU A 189 24.16 -1.46 -1.11
N GLY A 190 23.85 -0.25 -1.58
CA GLY A 190 24.36 0.98 -0.99
C GLY A 190 23.77 1.31 0.39
N CYS A 191 22.69 0.64 0.80
CA CYS A 191 22.07 0.84 2.12
C CYS A 191 22.77 0.01 3.20
N ASP A 192 22.67 0.44 4.46
CA ASP A 192 23.11 -0.35 5.61
C ASP A 192 22.06 -1.42 5.98
N LEU A 193 20.78 -1.15 5.69
CA LEU A 193 19.66 -2.06 5.92
C LEU A 193 18.68 -2.02 4.73
N VAL A 194 18.28 -3.19 4.25
CA VAL A 194 17.14 -3.37 3.35
C VAL A 194 16.05 -4.16 4.09
N GLY A 195 14.91 -3.51 4.31
CA GLY A 195 13.75 -4.07 4.98
C GLY A 195 12.68 -4.54 4.00
N PHE A 196 12.06 -5.68 4.29
CA PHE A 196 10.91 -6.23 3.56
C PHE A 196 9.76 -6.53 4.51
N HIS A 197 8.55 -6.78 3.99
CA HIS A 197 7.41 -7.15 4.81
C HIS A 197 7.48 -8.54 5.44
N VAL A 198 7.92 -9.55 4.69
CA VAL A 198 7.90 -10.95 5.11
C VAL A 198 9.24 -11.63 4.84
N GLN A 199 9.53 -12.69 5.61
CA GLN A 199 10.80 -13.42 5.54
C GLN A 199 11.10 -13.98 4.14
N ASN A 200 10.07 -14.47 3.42
CA ASN A 200 10.28 -15.01 2.08
C ASN A 200 10.83 -13.97 1.10
N HIS A 201 10.45 -12.69 1.23
CA HIS A 201 11.01 -11.62 0.38
C HIS A 201 12.50 -11.38 0.70
N CYS A 202 12.88 -11.51 1.98
CA CYS A 202 14.29 -11.44 2.39
C CYS A 202 15.10 -12.58 1.76
N ASN A 203 14.58 -13.81 1.85
CA ASN A 203 15.23 -14.99 1.27
C ASN A 203 15.42 -14.82 -0.24
N ASN A 204 14.36 -14.43 -0.96
CA ASN A 204 14.42 -14.20 -2.39
C ASN A 204 15.43 -13.09 -2.77
N PHE A 205 15.53 -12.01 -1.98
CA PHE A 205 16.51 -10.95 -2.21
C PHE A 205 17.94 -11.44 -2.04
N LEU A 206 18.23 -12.21 -0.99
CA LEU A 206 19.55 -12.83 -0.80
C LEU A 206 19.89 -13.76 -1.96
N ASP A 207 18.96 -14.60 -2.40
CA ASP A 207 19.16 -15.50 -3.54
C ASP A 207 19.39 -14.73 -4.84
N THR A 208 18.69 -13.61 -5.02
CA THR A 208 18.86 -12.74 -6.18
C THR A 208 20.24 -12.10 -6.18
N ALA A 209 20.69 -11.55 -5.04
CA ALA A 209 22.01 -10.96 -4.90
C ALA A 209 23.13 -12.00 -5.10
N ASN A 210 22.99 -13.20 -4.53
CA ASN A 210 23.96 -14.28 -4.65
C ASN A 210 24.16 -14.75 -6.10
N ARG A 211 23.10 -14.72 -6.91
CA ARG A 211 23.15 -15.19 -8.31
C ARG A 211 23.66 -14.14 -9.28
N LEU A 212 23.37 -12.86 -9.03
CA LEU A 212 23.56 -11.79 -10.01
C LEU A 212 24.76 -10.90 -9.74
N LEU A 213 25.23 -10.82 -8.50
CA LEU A 213 26.33 -9.95 -8.12
C LEU A 213 27.49 -10.74 -7.54
N GLU A 214 28.70 -10.29 -7.86
CA GLU A 214 29.90 -10.66 -7.11
C GLU A 214 29.80 -10.07 -5.69
N SER A 215 29.23 -10.87 -4.79
CA SER A 215 28.97 -10.52 -3.40
C SER A 215 29.07 -11.77 -2.52
N ARG A 216 29.37 -11.57 -1.23
CA ARG A 216 29.32 -12.66 -0.24
C ARG A 216 28.02 -12.55 0.53
N VAL A 217 27.13 -13.52 0.33
CA VAL A 217 25.88 -13.62 1.09
C VAL A 217 26.13 -14.43 2.36
N ASP A 218 25.74 -13.88 3.50
CA ASP A 218 25.73 -14.53 4.81
C ASP A 218 24.27 -14.83 5.18
N THR A 219 23.89 -16.10 5.09
CA THR A 219 22.53 -16.57 5.37
C THR A 219 22.22 -16.70 6.86
N GLU A 220 23.23 -16.74 7.73
CA GLU A 220 23.03 -16.78 9.19
C GLU A 220 22.75 -15.37 9.72
N LYS A 221 23.54 -14.39 9.26
CA LYS A 221 23.35 -12.97 9.62
C LYS A 221 22.27 -12.28 8.79
N PHE A 222 21.79 -12.91 7.73
CA PHE A 222 20.95 -12.30 6.71
C PHE A 222 21.56 -10.99 6.21
N SER A 223 22.76 -11.06 5.63
CA SER A 223 23.47 -9.91 5.09
C SER A 223 24.14 -10.21 3.75
N VAL A 224 24.42 -9.15 3.01
CA VAL A 224 25.17 -9.21 1.75
C VAL A 224 26.38 -8.30 1.88
N VAL A 225 27.57 -8.85 1.71
CA VAL A 225 28.82 -8.10 1.72
C VAL A 225 29.29 -7.88 0.29
N ARG A 226 29.39 -6.61 -0.11
CA ARG A 226 29.84 -6.20 -1.44
C ARG A 226 30.78 -5.02 -1.35
N LEU A 227 31.93 -5.11 -2.02
CA LEU A 227 32.98 -4.07 -2.04
C LEU A 227 33.38 -3.60 -0.62
N GLY A 228 33.48 -4.56 0.32
CA GLY A 228 33.84 -4.29 1.71
C GLY A 228 32.73 -3.65 2.56
N LYS A 229 31.53 -3.44 2.01
CA LYS A 229 30.36 -2.93 2.73
C LYS A 229 29.37 -4.04 2.98
N GLU A 230 28.80 -4.08 4.18
CA GLU A 230 27.80 -5.08 4.58
C GLU A 230 26.42 -4.42 4.65
N THR A 231 25.45 -4.99 3.93
CA THR A 231 24.05 -4.60 3.96
C THR A 231 23.24 -5.69 4.64
N PHE A 232 22.52 -5.34 5.70
CA PHE A 232 21.64 -6.27 6.39
C PHE A 232 20.28 -6.35 5.72
N VAL A 233 19.66 -7.52 5.77
CA VAL A 233 18.35 -7.81 5.17
C VAL A 233 17.41 -8.35 6.24
N ARG A 234 16.25 -7.72 6.43
CA ARG A 234 15.35 -8.06 7.54
C ARG A 234 13.88 -7.94 7.16
N ALA A 235 13.05 -8.75 7.80
CA ALA A 235 11.60 -8.66 7.69
C ALA A 235 11.03 -7.77 8.80
N PHE A 236 10.27 -6.75 8.42
CA PHE A 236 9.46 -5.92 9.31
C PHE A 236 8.04 -5.78 8.71
N PRO A 237 7.05 -6.54 9.20
CA PRO A 237 5.69 -6.44 8.71
C PRO A 237 5.11 -5.07 9.07
N ILE A 238 4.80 -4.25 8.06
CA ILE A 238 4.21 -2.93 8.30
C ILE A 238 2.78 -3.09 8.79
N SER A 239 2.32 -2.12 9.56
CA SER A 239 1.00 -2.16 10.17
C SER A 239 0.37 -0.78 10.17
N VAL A 240 -0.80 -0.69 10.78
CA VAL A 240 -1.58 0.55 10.93
C VAL A 240 -1.44 1.12 12.33
N ASP A 241 -1.91 2.34 12.53
CA ASP A 241 -2.20 2.81 13.87
C ASP A 241 -3.45 2.07 14.39
N GLY A 242 -3.32 1.39 15.54
CA GLY A 242 -4.40 0.61 16.14
C GLY A 242 -5.55 1.48 16.67
N HIS A 243 -5.34 2.79 16.77
CA HIS A 243 -6.37 3.78 17.10
C HIS A 243 -6.82 4.49 15.82
N ILE A 244 -7.56 3.81 14.96
CA ILE A 244 -8.37 4.48 13.95
C ILE A 244 -9.58 5.07 14.67
N SER A 245 -9.37 6.13 15.45
CA SER A 245 -10.47 7.05 15.72
C SER A 245 -10.41 8.05 14.56
N SER A 246 -11.40 8.05 13.66
CA SER A 246 -11.60 9.26 12.88
C SER A 246 -11.69 10.45 13.84
N GLY A 247 -11.26 11.62 13.37
CA GLY A 247 -11.52 12.86 14.09
C GLY A 247 -13.02 13.17 14.21
N ALA A 248 -13.88 12.39 13.54
CA ALA A 248 -15.32 12.47 13.67
C ALA A 248 -15.76 11.82 14.99
N GLY A 249 -16.45 12.59 15.83
CA GLY A 249 -17.02 12.04 17.06
C GLY A 249 -18.02 10.92 16.75
N GLU A 250 -18.17 9.97 17.68
CA GLU A 250 -19.03 8.77 17.54
C GLU A 250 -20.43 9.08 16.98
N LYS A 251 -21.01 10.22 17.35
CA LYS A 251 -22.31 10.67 16.86
C LYS A 251 -22.34 10.92 15.35
N ALA A 252 -21.32 11.59 14.79
CA ALA A 252 -21.25 11.87 13.37
C ALA A 252 -21.08 10.58 12.55
N LEU A 253 -20.27 9.64 13.07
CA LEU A 253 -20.10 8.32 12.48
C LEU A 253 -21.42 7.53 12.47
N ALA A 254 -22.18 7.55 13.56
CA ALA A 254 -23.49 6.89 13.62
C ALA A 254 -24.51 7.50 12.64
N GLU A 255 -24.58 8.83 12.55
CA GLU A 255 -25.43 9.54 11.57
C GLU A 255 -25.05 9.18 10.13
N GLU A 256 -23.76 9.08 9.83
CA GLU A 256 -23.23 8.69 8.53
C GLU A 256 -23.61 7.25 8.16
N ILE A 257 -23.44 6.30 9.09
CA ILE A 257 -23.84 4.89 8.90
C ILE A 257 -25.33 4.79 8.58
N GLU A 258 -26.19 5.49 9.32
CA GLU A 258 -27.64 5.50 9.08
C GLU A 258 -28.00 6.15 7.74
N ARG A 259 -27.24 7.16 7.30
CA ARG A 259 -27.41 7.74 5.95
C ARG A 259 -27.07 6.70 4.89
N LEU A 260 -25.93 6.01 5.00
CA LEU A 260 -25.49 5.00 4.03
C LEU A 260 -26.46 3.81 3.95
N LYS A 261 -27.00 3.36 5.09
CA LYS A 261 -28.04 2.31 5.10
C LYS A 261 -29.28 2.69 4.31
N LYS A 262 -29.74 3.94 4.44
CA LYS A 262 -30.90 4.46 3.69
C LYS A 262 -30.58 4.67 2.21
N GLU A 263 -29.44 5.27 1.91
CA GLU A 263 -28.97 5.55 0.54
C GLU A 263 -28.87 4.28 -0.31
N TYR A 264 -28.42 3.18 0.30
CA TYR A 264 -28.17 1.91 -0.37
C TYR A 264 -29.18 0.80 -0.02
N GLU A 265 -30.28 1.13 0.66
CA GLU A 265 -31.35 0.20 1.04
C GLU A 265 -30.84 -1.07 1.76
N LEU A 266 -29.93 -0.88 2.72
CA LEU A 266 -29.21 -1.95 3.41
C LEU A 266 -29.96 -2.54 4.61
N GLU A 267 -31.16 -2.04 4.92
CA GLU A 267 -31.94 -2.52 6.07
C GLU A 267 -32.26 -4.02 5.92
N GLY A 268 -31.86 -4.80 6.94
CA GLY A 268 -32.00 -6.27 6.94
C GLY A 268 -31.17 -6.99 5.88
N LYS A 269 -30.20 -6.33 5.24
CA LYS A 269 -29.25 -6.96 4.30
C LYS A 269 -27.96 -7.34 5.01
N ILE A 270 -27.34 -8.41 4.52
CA ILE A 270 -25.96 -8.77 4.78
C ILE A 270 -25.08 -7.93 3.86
N VAL A 271 -24.11 -7.22 4.44
CA VAL A 271 -23.25 -6.28 3.72
C VAL A 271 -21.80 -6.72 3.75
N GLY A 272 -21.24 -6.98 2.57
CA GLY A 272 -19.80 -7.13 2.39
C GLY A 272 -19.14 -5.85 1.91
N VAL A 273 -17.89 -5.60 2.29
CA VAL A 273 -17.12 -4.44 1.82
C VAL A 273 -15.77 -4.83 1.21
N GLY A 274 -15.38 -4.12 0.17
CA GLY A 274 -14.03 -4.16 -0.41
C GLY A 274 -13.52 -2.75 -0.65
N VAL A 275 -12.27 -2.48 -0.29
CA VAL A 275 -11.64 -1.15 -0.44
C VAL A 275 -10.31 -1.33 -1.14
N ASP A 276 -10.18 -0.80 -2.34
CA ASP A 276 -8.97 -0.98 -3.14
C ASP A 276 -8.69 0.22 -4.04
N ARG A 277 -7.43 0.41 -4.39
CA ARG A 277 -7.09 1.14 -5.62
C ARG A 277 -7.42 0.23 -6.80
N ILE A 278 -7.89 0.80 -7.91
CA ILE A 278 -8.06 0.04 -9.15
C ILE A 278 -6.66 -0.29 -9.69
N ASP A 279 -6.23 -1.51 -9.39
CA ASP A 279 -4.92 -2.05 -9.71
C ASP A 279 -5.10 -3.56 -9.94
N TYR A 280 -4.45 -4.08 -10.98
CA TYR A 280 -4.61 -5.48 -11.39
C TYR A 280 -4.11 -6.48 -10.35
N THR A 281 -3.39 -6.00 -9.33
CA THR A 281 -2.95 -6.79 -8.18
C THR A 281 -4.06 -7.07 -7.17
N LYS A 282 -5.17 -6.33 -7.19
CA LYS A 282 -6.18 -6.34 -6.11
C LYS A 282 -7.27 -7.38 -6.25
N GLY A 283 -7.32 -8.07 -7.38
CA GLY A 283 -8.26 -9.16 -7.60
C GLY A 283 -9.73 -8.73 -7.52
N ILE A 284 -10.05 -7.51 -7.97
CA ILE A 284 -11.41 -6.95 -7.92
C ILE A 284 -12.32 -7.75 -8.87
N THR A 285 -11.81 -8.12 -10.04
CA THR A 285 -12.51 -8.97 -11.01
C THR A 285 -12.84 -10.34 -10.41
N GLU A 286 -11.86 -11.01 -9.82
CA GLU A 286 -12.01 -12.32 -9.17
C GLU A 286 -13.02 -12.26 -8.03
N ARG A 287 -13.01 -11.17 -7.25
CA ARG A 287 -13.99 -10.92 -6.19
C ARG A 287 -15.41 -10.81 -6.74
N MET A 288 -15.63 -10.01 -7.78
CA MET A 288 -16.95 -9.88 -8.41
C MET A 288 -17.44 -11.22 -8.98
N LEU A 289 -16.53 -12.00 -9.58
CA LEU A 289 -16.84 -13.34 -10.08
C LEU A 289 -17.17 -14.34 -8.96
N ALA A 290 -16.45 -14.31 -7.85
CA ALA A 290 -16.71 -15.17 -6.69
C ALA A 290 -18.04 -14.83 -6.01
N ILE A 291 -18.38 -13.54 -5.89
CA ILE A 291 -19.68 -13.11 -5.37
C ILE A 291 -20.81 -13.52 -6.33
N ASP A 292 -20.62 -13.37 -7.64
CA ASP A 292 -21.58 -13.87 -8.62
C ASP A 292 -21.77 -15.38 -8.47
N ARG A 293 -20.68 -16.13 -8.28
CA ARG A 293 -20.73 -17.58 -8.07
C ARG A 293 -21.43 -17.95 -6.76
N PHE A 294 -21.20 -17.21 -5.69
CA PHE A 294 -21.90 -17.35 -4.41
C PHE A 294 -23.42 -17.21 -4.58
N LEU A 295 -23.88 -16.19 -5.30
CA LEU A 295 -25.31 -15.97 -5.55
C LEU A 295 -25.95 -17.00 -6.51
N GLU A 296 -25.15 -17.66 -7.36
CA GLU A 296 -25.59 -18.82 -8.13
C GLU A 296 -25.75 -20.07 -7.24
N LYS A 297 -24.74 -20.36 -6.43
CA LYS A 297 -24.63 -21.56 -5.61
C LYS A 297 -25.61 -21.55 -4.43
N TYR A 298 -25.85 -20.36 -3.87
CA TYR A 298 -26.69 -20.14 -2.69
C TYR A 298 -27.77 -19.10 -2.97
N PRO A 299 -28.81 -19.47 -3.77
CA PRO A 299 -29.85 -18.54 -4.20
C PRO A 299 -30.68 -17.93 -3.05
N GLU A 300 -30.65 -18.53 -1.85
CA GLU A 300 -31.31 -18.04 -0.63
C GLU A 300 -30.80 -16.69 -0.12
N TYR A 301 -29.61 -16.27 -0.55
CA TYR A 301 -28.99 -14.98 -0.24
C TYR A 301 -29.34 -13.89 -1.26
N ARG A 302 -29.99 -14.23 -2.38
CA ARG A 302 -30.48 -13.23 -3.33
C ARG A 302 -31.47 -12.30 -2.64
N LYS A 303 -31.38 -11.00 -2.94
CA LYS A 303 -32.13 -9.92 -2.27
C LYS A 303 -31.86 -9.75 -0.78
N LYS A 304 -30.99 -10.56 -0.16
CA LYS A 304 -30.55 -10.39 1.24
C LYS A 304 -29.10 -9.94 1.35
N PHE A 305 -28.37 -9.94 0.24
CA PHE A 305 -26.94 -9.67 0.19
C PHE A 305 -26.63 -8.45 -0.68
N VAL A 306 -25.72 -7.60 -0.22
CA VAL A 306 -25.16 -6.48 -0.97
C VAL A 306 -23.64 -6.44 -0.74
N PHE A 307 -22.87 -6.23 -1.80
CA PHE A 307 -21.44 -5.98 -1.72
C PHE A 307 -21.12 -4.56 -2.15
N ILE A 308 -20.42 -3.80 -1.29
CA ILE A 308 -19.98 -2.43 -1.56
C ILE A 308 -18.48 -2.45 -1.88
N GLN A 309 -18.13 -2.09 -3.12
CA GLN A 309 -16.76 -1.92 -3.58
C GLN A 309 -16.41 -0.43 -3.66
N LEU A 310 -15.54 0.03 -2.77
CA LEU A 310 -14.90 1.33 -2.85
C LEU A 310 -13.64 1.16 -3.70
N ALA A 311 -13.58 1.86 -4.84
CA ALA A 311 -12.53 1.71 -5.82
C ALA A 311 -11.93 3.06 -6.22
N ALA A 312 -10.70 3.33 -5.77
CA ALA A 312 -10.00 4.56 -6.10
C ALA A 312 -9.26 4.42 -7.44
N PRO A 313 -9.58 5.23 -8.48
CA PRO A 313 -8.84 5.22 -9.73
C PRO A 313 -7.35 5.52 -9.50
N SER A 314 -6.46 4.76 -10.14
CA SER A 314 -5.01 4.94 -9.96
C SER A 314 -4.29 4.80 -11.29
N ARG A 315 -3.24 5.62 -11.50
CA ARG A 315 -2.32 5.53 -12.65
C ARG A 315 -3.04 5.47 -14.01
N THR A 316 -4.09 6.27 -14.18
CA THR A 316 -4.98 6.26 -15.36
C THR A 316 -4.29 6.58 -16.69
N HIS A 317 -3.10 7.19 -16.66
CA HIS A 317 -2.26 7.42 -17.84
C HIS A 317 -1.68 6.12 -18.43
N ILE A 318 -1.58 5.05 -17.64
CA ILE A 318 -1.07 3.75 -18.09
C ILE A 318 -2.21 2.96 -18.73
N LYS A 319 -2.05 2.57 -20.00
CA LYS A 319 -3.09 1.88 -20.79
C LYS A 319 -3.67 0.66 -20.05
N ARG A 320 -2.85 -0.18 -19.44
CA ARG A 320 -3.32 -1.38 -18.71
C ARG A 320 -4.29 -1.05 -17.57
N TYR A 321 -4.07 0.05 -16.84
CA TYR A 321 -4.96 0.50 -15.77
C TYR A 321 -6.26 1.08 -16.34
N HIS A 322 -6.18 1.83 -17.44
CA HIS A 322 -7.36 2.31 -18.14
C HIS A 322 -8.23 1.14 -18.64
N ASP A 323 -7.62 0.14 -19.29
CA ASP A 323 -8.32 -1.07 -19.75
C ASP A 323 -8.97 -1.82 -18.57
N LEU A 324 -8.26 -1.96 -17.43
CA LEU A 324 -8.78 -2.61 -16.23
C LEU A 324 -10.01 -1.89 -15.66
N ILE A 325 -10.02 -0.56 -15.66
CA ILE A 325 -11.19 0.22 -15.21
C ILE A 325 -12.40 -0.14 -16.09
N GLY A 326 -12.23 -0.19 -17.40
CA GLY A 326 -13.29 -0.60 -18.33
C GLY A 326 -13.76 -2.03 -18.10
N GLU A 327 -12.83 -2.97 -17.89
CA GLU A 327 -13.14 -4.38 -17.57
C GLU A 327 -13.99 -4.51 -16.29
N ILE A 328 -13.64 -3.77 -15.24
CA ILE A 328 -14.37 -3.77 -13.96
C ILE A 328 -15.74 -3.09 -14.10
N ASP A 329 -15.81 -1.96 -14.80
CA ASP A 329 -17.06 -1.23 -15.05
C ASP A 329 -18.07 -2.15 -15.79
N GLU A 330 -17.65 -2.76 -16.90
CA GLU A 330 -18.47 -3.68 -17.69
C GLU A 330 -18.90 -4.89 -16.86
N LEU A 331 -17.99 -5.45 -16.07
CA LEU A 331 -18.30 -6.60 -15.22
C LEU A 331 -19.33 -6.25 -14.15
N ALA A 332 -19.17 -5.13 -13.46
CA ALA A 332 -20.11 -4.67 -12.44
C ALA A 332 -21.52 -4.46 -13.02
N GLU A 333 -21.62 -3.82 -14.19
CA GLU A 333 -22.89 -3.64 -14.90
C GLU A 333 -23.50 -4.98 -15.31
N LYS A 334 -22.71 -5.85 -15.93
CA LYS A 334 -23.15 -7.18 -16.39
C LYS A 334 -23.66 -8.03 -15.22
N LYS A 335 -22.96 -8.05 -14.08
CA LYS A 335 -23.36 -8.84 -12.91
C LYS A 335 -24.60 -8.25 -12.24
N ASN A 336 -24.70 -6.93 -12.12
CA ASN A 336 -25.93 -6.30 -11.64
C ASN A 336 -27.13 -6.57 -12.58
N TRP A 337 -26.91 -6.52 -13.90
CA TRP A 337 -27.95 -6.83 -14.89
C TRP A 337 -28.45 -8.27 -14.80
N LYS A 338 -27.55 -9.24 -14.56
CA LYS A 338 -27.91 -10.66 -14.40
C LYS A 338 -28.94 -10.89 -13.28
N TYR A 339 -28.84 -10.13 -12.19
CA TYR A 339 -29.74 -10.24 -11.04
C TYR A 339 -30.84 -9.19 -11.02
N ARG A 340 -31.04 -8.47 -12.14
CA ARG A 340 -31.91 -7.31 -12.22
C ARG A 340 -33.31 -7.63 -11.71
N ASP A 341 -33.65 -6.98 -10.62
CA ASP A 341 -34.99 -6.79 -10.07
C ASP A 341 -35.20 -5.27 -9.94
N GLU A 342 -36.44 -4.80 -9.76
CA GLU A 342 -36.76 -3.37 -9.76
C GLU A 342 -36.08 -2.60 -8.61
N THR A 343 -35.69 -3.29 -7.52
CA THR A 343 -35.25 -2.66 -6.26
C THR A 343 -33.94 -3.20 -5.68
N TRP A 344 -33.29 -4.20 -6.30
CA TRP A 344 -32.08 -4.82 -5.71
C TRP A 344 -30.90 -4.86 -6.67
N LYS A 345 -29.74 -4.41 -6.19
CA LYS A 345 -28.44 -4.56 -6.85
C LYS A 345 -27.47 -5.26 -5.89
N PRO A 346 -26.90 -6.43 -6.28
CA PRO A 346 -25.93 -7.11 -5.43
C PRO A 346 -24.58 -6.37 -5.34
N PHE A 347 -24.23 -5.53 -6.31
CA PHE A 347 -22.97 -4.78 -6.32
C PHE A 347 -23.20 -3.27 -6.33
N ILE A 348 -22.66 -2.60 -5.32
CA ILE A 348 -22.55 -1.14 -5.24
C ILE A 348 -21.08 -0.80 -5.49
N TYR A 349 -20.79 -0.31 -6.69
CA TYR A 349 -19.44 0.02 -7.12
C TYR A 349 -19.23 1.53 -7.12
N LEU A 350 -18.44 2.02 -6.17
CA LEU A 350 -18.17 3.44 -5.98
C LEU A 350 -16.77 3.79 -6.46
N LYS A 351 -16.70 4.37 -7.66
CA LYS A 351 -15.44 4.71 -8.34
C LYS A 351 -15.01 6.16 -8.06
N ARG A 352 -14.34 6.39 -6.94
CA ARG A 352 -13.73 7.68 -6.57
C ARG A 352 -12.66 7.52 -5.50
N HIS A 353 -11.92 8.60 -5.23
CA HIS A 353 -11.06 8.65 -4.06
C HIS A 353 -11.90 8.82 -2.78
N PHE A 354 -11.54 8.09 -1.74
CA PHE A 354 -12.12 8.18 -0.41
C PHE A 354 -11.00 8.46 0.59
N SER A 355 -11.24 9.37 1.52
CA SER A 355 -10.39 9.57 2.69
C SER A 355 -10.62 8.46 3.72
N ALA A 356 -9.70 8.31 4.68
CA ALA A 356 -9.86 7.34 5.76
C ALA A 356 -11.16 7.56 6.55
N ASP A 357 -11.51 8.83 6.82
CA ASP A 357 -12.74 9.22 7.52
C ASP A 357 -14.00 8.85 6.72
N GLU A 358 -13.94 8.88 5.38
CA GLU A 358 -15.05 8.44 4.53
C GLU A 358 -15.16 6.92 4.42
N ILE A 359 -14.08 6.16 4.64
CA ILE A 359 -14.06 4.70 4.55
C ILE A 359 -14.57 4.07 5.85
N GLU A 360 -14.26 4.66 7.00
CA GLU A 360 -14.61 4.10 8.32
C GLU A 360 -16.10 3.70 8.46
N PRO A 361 -17.08 4.52 8.07
CA PRO A 361 -18.50 4.12 8.12
C PRO A 361 -18.79 2.82 7.38
N TYR A 362 -18.13 2.58 6.24
CA TYR A 362 -18.28 1.35 5.46
C TYR A 362 -17.64 0.14 6.16
N TYR A 363 -16.52 0.33 6.86
CA TYR A 363 -15.97 -0.73 7.70
C TYR A 363 -16.90 -1.05 8.87
N GLN A 364 -17.45 -0.05 9.56
CA GLN A 364 -18.36 -0.27 10.68
C GLN A 364 -19.63 -0.99 10.27
N LEU A 365 -20.25 -0.59 9.15
CA LEU A 365 -21.53 -1.16 8.71
C LEU A 365 -21.40 -2.59 8.16
N ALA A 366 -20.23 -3.00 7.66
CA ALA A 366 -20.07 -4.26 6.94
C ALA A 366 -19.99 -5.48 7.88
N ASP A 367 -20.74 -6.54 7.54
CA ASP A 367 -20.69 -7.85 8.19
C ASP A 367 -19.39 -8.60 7.88
N PHE A 368 -18.75 -8.32 6.75
CA PHE A 368 -17.43 -8.83 6.45
C PHE A 368 -16.68 -7.96 5.45
N CYS A 369 -15.35 -8.03 5.49
CA CYS A 369 -14.47 -7.41 4.50
C CYS A 369 -13.82 -8.48 3.62
N ILE A 370 -13.76 -8.24 2.31
CA ILE A 370 -13.01 -9.07 1.36
C ILE A 370 -11.76 -8.35 0.89
N VAL A 371 -10.62 -8.97 1.13
CA VAL A 371 -9.32 -8.59 0.58
C VAL A 371 -8.80 -9.71 -0.31
N SER A 372 -9.07 -9.60 -1.61
CA SER A 372 -8.83 -10.67 -2.61
C SER A 372 -7.60 -10.46 -3.48
N SER A 373 -6.58 -9.74 -2.98
CA SER A 373 -5.41 -9.40 -3.78
C SER A 373 -4.72 -10.65 -4.36
N LEU A 374 -4.39 -10.60 -5.64
CA LEU A 374 -3.70 -11.67 -6.38
C LEU A 374 -2.24 -11.79 -5.95
N HIS A 375 -1.61 -10.67 -5.61
CA HIS A 375 -0.31 -10.61 -4.95
C HIS A 375 -0.17 -9.25 -4.26
N ASP A 376 0.19 -9.21 -2.98
CA ASP A 376 0.32 -7.95 -2.23
C ASP A 376 1.42 -8.05 -1.18
N GLY A 377 2.26 -7.02 -1.08
CA GLY A 377 3.38 -6.99 -0.14
C GLY A 377 2.93 -7.13 1.31
N MET A 378 1.80 -6.52 1.68
CA MET A 378 1.19 -6.63 3.01
C MET A 378 -0.33 -6.58 2.93
N ASN A 379 -0.90 -5.53 2.33
CA ASN A 379 -2.31 -5.13 2.40
C ASN A 379 -2.73 -4.53 3.76
N LEU A 380 -2.77 -3.20 3.83
CA LEU A 380 -3.19 -2.47 5.04
C LEU A 380 -4.71 -2.41 5.22
N VAL A 381 -5.50 -2.49 4.15
CA VAL A 381 -6.98 -2.47 4.22
C VAL A 381 -7.50 -3.59 5.13
N ALA A 382 -6.88 -4.79 5.05
CA ALA A 382 -7.17 -5.89 5.97
C ALA A 382 -6.99 -5.48 7.44
N LYS A 383 -5.89 -4.79 7.76
CA LYS A 383 -5.59 -4.33 9.13
C LYS A 383 -6.47 -3.16 9.54
N GLU A 384 -6.77 -2.23 8.63
CA GLU A 384 -7.65 -1.10 8.85
C GLU A 384 -9.07 -1.56 9.20
N TYR A 385 -9.62 -2.55 8.49
CA TYR A 385 -10.94 -3.11 8.80
C TYR A 385 -11.00 -3.67 10.23
N ILE A 386 -10.01 -4.49 10.61
CA ILE A 386 -9.95 -5.05 11.97
C ILE A 386 -9.78 -3.95 13.03
N ALA A 387 -8.95 -2.93 12.75
CA ALA A 387 -8.73 -1.82 13.66
C ALA A 387 -9.97 -0.91 13.80
N ALA A 388 -10.76 -0.75 12.75
CA ALA A 388 -12.01 0.00 12.77
C ALA A 388 -13.09 -0.72 13.61
N LYS A 389 -13.22 -2.05 13.51
CA LYS A 389 -14.22 -2.84 14.25
C LYS A 389 -13.96 -2.90 15.77
N SER A 390 -14.36 -1.86 16.49
CA SER A 390 -14.20 -1.73 17.95
C SER A 390 -15.19 -2.59 18.74
N ASP A 391 -16.34 -2.89 18.14
CA ASP A 391 -17.37 -3.80 18.65
C ASP A 391 -17.02 -5.29 18.46
N LEU A 392 -15.89 -5.57 17.79
CA LEU A 392 -15.40 -6.91 17.46
C LEU A 392 -16.37 -7.71 16.57
N SER A 393 -17.25 -7.02 15.86
CA SER A 393 -18.18 -7.63 14.91
C SER A 393 -17.52 -7.91 13.56
N GLY A 394 -18.19 -8.76 12.78
CA GLY A 394 -17.86 -9.06 11.40
C GLY A 394 -16.76 -10.10 11.21
N ALA A 395 -16.33 -10.26 9.96
CA ALA A 395 -15.31 -11.24 9.56
C ALA A 395 -14.39 -10.69 8.47
N LEU A 396 -13.17 -11.23 8.38
CA LEU A 396 -12.22 -10.90 7.32
C LEU A 396 -12.02 -12.11 6.42
N ILE A 397 -12.30 -11.94 5.12
CA ILE A 397 -11.93 -12.89 4.07
C ILE A 397 -10.66 -12.34 3.41
N LEU A 398 -9.56 -13.11 3.46
CA LEU A 398 -8.23 -12.62 3.12
C LEU A 398 -7.50 -13.54 2.15
N SER A 399 -6.99 -13.00 1.06
CA SER A 399 -6.13 -13.74 0.14
C SER A 399 -4.85 -14.20 0.82
N GLN A 400 -4.53 -15.50 0.65
CA GLN A 400 -3.27 -16.10 1.09
C GLN A 400 -2.03 -15.51 0.40
N PHE A 401 -2.21 -14.73 -0.68
CA PHE A 401 -1.14 -14.06 -1.43
C PHE A 401 -0.85 -12.63 -0.94
N THR A 402 -1.36 -12.27 0.25
CA THR A 402 -1.05 -11.01 0.94
C THR A 402 -0.03 -11.26 2.04
N GLY A 403 0.87 -10.30 2.30
CA GLY A 403 1.72 -10.36 3.49
C GLY A 403 0.93 -10.39 4.80
N ALA A 404 -0.24 -9.75 4.86
CA ALA A 404 -1.10 -9.72 6.05
C ALA A 404 -1.61 -11.10 6.45
N SER A 405 -1.77 -12.03 5.49
CA SER A 405 -2.17 -13.42 5.80
C SER A 405 -1.18 -14.17 6.71
N ARG A 406 0.06 -13.70 6.81
CA ARG A 406 1.08 -14.26 7.70
C ARG A 406 0.87 -13.88 9.17
N GLU A 407 0.21 -12.75 9.42
CA GLU A 407 -0.11 -12.28 10.77
C GLU A 407 -1.57 -12.56 11.13
N LEU A 408 -2.50 -12.38 10.19
CA LEU A 408 -3.94 -12.48 10.40
C LEU A 408 -4.46 -13.90 10.15
N SER A 409 -3.91 -14.88 10.87
CA SER A 409 -4.21 -16.32 10.69
C SER A 409 -5.66 -16.72 11.03
N ASP A 410 -6.36 -15.93 11.84
CA ASP A 410 -7.78 -16.14 12.18
C ASP A 410 -8.76 -15.63 11.09
N ALA A 411 -8.25 -15.00 10.04
CA ALA A 411 -9.04 -14.65 8.85
C ALA A 411 -9.49 -15.91 8.08
N ILE A 412 -10.56 -15.78 7.30
CA ILE A 412 -10.96 -16.81 6.34
C ILE A 412 -10.04 -16.68 5.13
N LEU A 413 -9.02 -17.54 5.06
CA LEU A 413 -8.04 -17.49 3.98
C LEU A 413 -8.61 -18.06 2.70
N ILE A 414 -8.41 -17.34 1.58
CA ILE A 414 -8.87 -17.76 0.26
C ILE A 414 -7.71 -17.84 -0.73
N ASN A 415 -7.89 -18.67 -1.74
CA ASN A 415 -7.19 -18.54 -3.01
C ASN A 415 -8.08 -17.76 -4.00
N PRO A 416 -7.79 -16.50 -4.35
CA PRO A 416 -8.64 -15.71 -5.25
C PRO A 416 -8.80 -16.31 -6.65
N TYR A 417 -7.93 -17.24 -7.07
CA TYR A 417 -8.05 -17.94 -8.34
C TYR A 417 -9.06 -19.11 -8.30
N TYR A 418 -9.46 -19.56 -7.12
CA TYR A 418 -10.39 -20.68 -6.96
C TYR A 418 -11.80 -20.19 -6.59
N LEU A 419 -12.58 -19.84 -7.61
CA LEU A 419 -13.89 -19.18 -7.44
C LEU A 419 -14.92 -20.02 -6.66
N GLU A 420 -14.87 -21.36 -6.75
CA GLU A 420 -15.82 -22.21 -6.02
C GLU A 420 -15.59 -22.14 -4.50
N ASP A 421 -14.35 -22.28 -4.06
CA ASP A 421 -13.98 -22.20 -2.64
C ASP A 421 -14.09 -20.77 -2.10
N PHE A 422 -13.82 -19.77 -2.93
CA PHE A 422 -14.03 -18.38 -2.57
C PHE A 422 -15.54 -18.09 -2.35
N ALA A 423 -16.42 -18.61 -3.21
CA ALA A 423 -17.87 -18.52 -2.98
C ALA A 423 -18.29 -19.20 -1.66
N ASP A 424 -17.73 -20.36 -1.34
CA ASP A 424 -18.01 -21.08 -0.10
C ASP A 424 -17.49 -20.34 1.14
N SER A 425 -16.35 -19.66 1.00
CA SER A 425 -15.78 -18.80 2.04
C SER A 425 -16.65 -17.58 2.34
N ILE A 426 -17.36 -17.04 1.36
CA ILE A 426 -18.37 -15.98 1.57
C ILE A 426 -19.52 -16.53 2.43
N LYS A 427 -20.05 -17.71 2.09
CA LYS A 427 -21.10 -18.35 2.91
C LYS A 427 -20.63 -18.61 4.34
N LEU A 428 -19.39 -19.11 4.50
CA LEU A 428 -18.79 -19.34 5.80
C LEU A 428 -18.74 -18.04 6.62
N ALA A 429 -18.30 -16.92 6.04
CA ALA A 429 -18.25 -15.64 6.73
C ALA A 429 -19.62 -15.18 7.22
N ILE A 430 -20.67 -15.39 6.41
CA ILE A 430 -22.04 -15.01 6.72
C ILE A 430 -22.60 -15.87 7.87
N GLU A 431 -22.49 -17.19 7.74
CA GLU A 431 -23.10 -18.16 8.67
C GLU A 431 -22.27 -18.41 9.93
N MET A 432 -21.04 -17.90 9.99
CA MET A 432 -20.18 -18.06 11.17
C MET A 432 -20.88 -17.52 12.43
N PRO A 433 -20.96 -18.32 13.51
CA PRO A 433 -21.57 -17.88 14.76
C PRO A 433 -20.89 -16.64 15.33
N ASP A 434 -21.66 -15.72 15.93
CA ASP A 434 -21.14 -14.45 16.45
C ASP A 434 -20.04 -14.64 17.51
N ALA A 435 -20.14 -15.70 18.33
CA ALA A 435 -19.10 -16.05 19.30
C ALA A 435 -17.75 -16.40 18.63
N GLU A 436 -17.79 -17.05 17.46
CA GLU A 436 -16.59 -17.36 16.69
C GLU A 436 -16.05 -16.12 15.97
N LYS A 437 -16.93 -15.31 15.34
CA LYS A 437 -16.56 -14.02 14.72
C LYS A 437 -15.82 -13.14 15.71
N LYS A 438 -16.41 -12.95 16.90
CA LYS A 438 -15.84 -12.15 17.98
C LYS A 438 -14.46 -12.65 18.40
N LYS A 439 -14.31 -13.96 18.63
CA LYS A 439 -13.03 -14.56 19.03
C LYS A 439 -11.94 -14.34 17.97
N ARG A 440 -12.26 -14.53 16.69
CA ARG A 440 -11.32 -14.30 15.58
C ARG A 440 -10.94 -12.82 15.48
N MET A 441 -11.91 -11.92 15.58
CA MET A 441 -11.68 -10.47 15.59
C MET A 441 -10.82 -10.01 16.76
N GLU A 442 -11.08 -10.51 17.97
CA GLU A 442 -10.27 -10.23 19.17
C GLU A 442 -8.80 -10.62 18.98
N ASN A 443 -8.54 -11.82 18.48
CA ASN A 443 -7.18 -12.31 18.23
C ASN A 443 -6.46 -11.46 17.18
N MET A 444 -7.10 -11.19 16.04
CA MET A 444 -6.51 -10.37 14.98
C MET A 444 -6.27 -8.92 15.45
N ARG A 445 -7.20 -8.36 16.22
CA ARG A 445 -7.05 -7.01 16.79
C ARG A 445 -5.88 -6.95 17.77
N ARG A 446 -5.71 -7.95 18.64
CA ARG A 446 -4.54 -8.06 19.53
C ARG A 446 -3.23 -8.02 18.75
N ILE A 447 -3.12 -8.79 17.66
CA ILE A 447 -1.92 -8.80 16.80
C ILE A 447 -1.64 -7.41 16.23
N ILE A 448 -2.66 -6.70 15.72
CA ILE A 448 -2.48 -5.36 15.16
C ILE A 448 -2.10 -4.34 16.24
N THR A 449 -2.69 -4.42 17.43
CA THR A 449 -2.35 -3.55 18.56
C THR A 449 -0.92 -3.77 19.03
N GLU A 450 -0.49 -5.03 19.15
CA GLU A 450 0.87 -5.41 19.54
C GLU A 450 1.89 -5.10 18.46
N ASN A 451 1.58 -5.32 17.19
CA ASN A 451 2.45 -5.08 16.03
C ASN A 451 1.95 -3.87 15.23
N ASN A 452 1.77 -2.73 15.90
CA ASN A 452 1.33 -1.50 15.25
C ASN A 452 2.45 -0.79 14.47
N VAL A 453 2.09 0.28 13.76
CA VAL A 453 3.02 1.03 12.91
C VAL A 453 4.20 1.67 13.67
N TYR A 454 4.00 2.05 14.94
CA TYR A 454 5.05 2.62 15.78
C TYR A 454 6.07 1.54 16.15
N ARG A 455 5.61 0.32 16.45
CA ARG A 455 6.50 -0.82 16.73
C ARG A 455 7.28 -1.24 15.50
N TRP A 456 6.65 -1.23 14.32
CA TRP A 456 7.34 -1.44 13.05
C TRP A 456 8.52 -0.46 12.88
N ALA A 457 8.28 0.84 13.07
CA ALA A 457 9.34 1.85 12.97
C ALA A 457 10.42 1.68 14.05
N ALA A 458 10.01 1.42 15.29
CA ALA A 458 10.93 1.21 16.41
C ALA A 458 11.86 0.01 16.17
N ASN A 459 11.35 -1.09 15.62
CA ASN A 459 12.15 -2.27 15.30
C ASN A 459 13.21 -1.97 14.23
N ILE A 460 12.87 -1.22 13.18
CA ILE A 460 13.83 -0.80 12.14
C ILE A 460 14.93 0.07 12.72
N ILE A 461 14.55 1.07 13.53
CA ILE A 461 15.51 1.97 14.18
C ILE A 461 16.41 1.20 15.15
N THR A 462 15.82 0.31 15.95
CA THR A 462 16.57 -0.54 16.90
C THR A 462 17.61 -1.36 16.17
N GLU A 463 17.23 -2.04 15.08
CA GLU A 463 18.16 -2.81 14.26
C GLU A 463 19.31 -1.93 13.77
N LEU A 464 19.00 -0.80 13.13
CA LEU A 464 20.02 0.13 12.63
C LEU A 464 20.97 0.64 13.73
N THR A 465 20.46 0.91 14.94
CA THR A 465 21.32 1.34 16.05
C THR A 465 22.20 0.22 16.58
N ALA A 466 21.75 -1.03 16.54
CA ALA A 466 22.57 -2.19 16.91
C ALA A 466 23.71 -2.40 15.90
N LEU A 467 23.45 -2.17 14.60
CA LEU A 467 24.44 -2.28 13.53
C LEU A 467 25.57 -1.25 13.62
N LYS A 468 25.34 -0.10 14.26
CA LYS A 468 26.36 0.96 14.44
C LYS A 468 27.43 0.66 15.49
N LYS A 469 27.28 -0.40 16.30
CA LYS A 469 28.24 -0.73 17.35
C LYS A 469 29.40 -1.59 16.82
N ILE A 470 30.24 -1.06 15.92
CA ILE A 470 31.60 -1.55 15.65
C ILE A 470 32.51 -0.37 15.33
#